data_AF-A0A7W9F1I4-F1
#
_entry.id   AF-A0A7W9F1I4-F1
#
_cell.length_a   1.000
_cell.length_b   1.000
_cell.length_c   1.000
_cell.angle_alpha   90.00
_cell.angle_beta   90.00
_cell.angle_gamma   90.00
#
_symmetry.space_group_name_H-M   'P 1'
#
loop_
_entity.id
_entity.type
_entity.pdbx_description
1 polymer ?
#
loop_
_entity_poly.entity_id
_entity_poly.type
_entity_poly.pdbx_seq_one_letter_code
_entity_poly.pdbx_strand_id
1 'polypeptide(L)'
;MAAWHRSKQADIGLRLAGLASWGVAYASFNLLQAVAKPTLHGPTAFLAIALAATLFLCASSGAALITLGNHLLDRITVSGRWQRLPRVPIEPVPLPTAQPRPQQHRHLARALHR
;
A
#
# COMPACT_ATOMS: atom_id res chain seq x y z
N MET A 1 26.40 -5.47 -3.33
CA MET A 1 25.44 -6.54 -2.96
C MET A 1 24.97 -7.20 -4.24
N ALA A 2 25.20 -8.51 -4.37
CA ALA A 2 25.19 -9.23 -5.64
C ALA A 2 23.86 -9.06 -6.42
N ALA A 3 23.98 -8.91 -7.74
CA ALA A 3 22.89 -8.70 -8.70
C ALA A 3 22.02 -9.97 -8.89
N TRP A 4 21.52 -10.55 -7.80
CA TRP A 4 20.74 -11.79 -7.80
C TRP A 4 19.41 -11.65 -8.54
N HIS A 5 18.85 -10.44 -8.57
CA HIS A 5 17.65 -10.04 -9.33
C HIS A 5 17.83 -10.07 -10.86
N ARG A 6 19.05 -10.23 -11.37
CA ARG A 6 19.32 -10.24 -12.82
C ARG A 6 19.36 -11.66 -13.41
N SER A 7 19.18 -12.69 -12.59
CA SER A 7 19.22 -14.06 -13.07
C SER A 7 17.88 -14.44 -13.71
N LYS A 8 17.92 -14.98 -14.93
CA LYS A 8 16.73 -15.54 -15.61
C LYS A 8 16.04 -16.63 -14.79
N GLN A 9 16.75 -17.24 -13.84
CA GLN A 9 16.22 -18.25 -12.91
C GLN A 9 15.22 -17.64 -11.91
N ALA A 10 15.44 -16.41 -11.46
CA ALA A 10 14.49 -15.71 -10.58
C ALA A 10 13.17 -15.40 -11.31
N ASP A 11 13.23 -15.03 -12.60
CA ASP A 11 12.04 -14.81 -13.43
C ASP A 11 11.22 -16.10 -13.60
N ILE A 12 11.89 -17.20 -13.93
CA ILE A 12 11.24 -18.51 -14.06
C ILE A 12 10.63 -18.96 -12.73
N GLY A 13 11.35 -18.77 -11.62
CA GLY A 13 10.83 -19.05 -10.28
C GLY A 13 9.56 -18.26 -9.96
N LEU A 14 9.52 -16.96 -10.27
CA LEU A 14 8.33 -16.13 -10.07
C LEU A 14 7.15 -16.58 -10.94
N ARG A 15 7.40 -16.90 -12.21
CA ARG A 15 6.35 -17.36 -13.13
C ARG A 15 5.79 -18.72 -12.71
N LEU A 16 6.65 -19.64 -12.26
CA LEU A 16 6.23 -20.93 -11.72
C LEU A 16 5.41 -20.76 -10.44
N ALA A 17 5.82 -19.86 -9.54
CA ALA A 17 5.04 -19.53 -8.36
C ALA A 17 3.68 -18.91 -8.73
N GLY A 18 3.64 -18.04 -9.76
CA GLY A 18 2.42 -17.48 -10.31
C GLY A 18 1.47 -18.55 -10.86
N LEU A 19 1.98 -19.49 -11.66
CA LEU A 19 1.22 -20.64 -12.18
C LEU A 19 0.70 -21.54 -11.05
N ALA A 20 1.53 -21.82 -10.05
CA ALA A 20 1.12 -22.60 -8.88
C ALA A 20 -0.02 -21.89 -8.11
N SER A 21 0.10 -20.57 -7.91
CA SER A 21 -0.97 -19.76 -7.30
C SER A 21 -2.25 -19.81 -8.13
N TRP A 22 -2.14 -19.83 -9.46
CA TRP A 22 -3.30 -19.98 -10.34
C TRP A 22 -3.96 -21.36 -10.24
N GLY A 23 -3.17 -22.41 -10.01
CA GLY A 23 -3.69 -23.73 -9.67
C GLY A 23 -4.49 -23.74 -8.36
N VAL A 24 -3.99 -23.05 -7.31
CA VAL A 24 -4.71 -22.89 -6.03
C VAL A 24 -6.00 -22.09 -6.20
N ALA A 25 -5.96 -21.02 -7.00
CA ALA A 25 -7.14 -20.24 -7.36
C ALA A 25 -8.18 -21.13 -8.06
N TYR A 26 -7.78 -21.92 -9.05
CA TYR A 26 -8.69 -22.82 -9.76
C TYR A 26 -9.32 -23.87 -8.82
N ALA A 27 -8.54 -24.46 -7.92
CA ALA A 27 -9.07 -25.38 -6.90
C ALA A 27 -10.08 -24.69 -5.96
N SER A 28 -9.76 -23.47 -5.51
CA SER A 28 -10.64 -22.65 -4.64
C SER A 28 -11.94 -22.29 -5.35
N PHE A 29 -11.89 -21.95 -6.63
CA PHE A 29 -13.08 -21.67 -7.44
C PHE A 29 -13.99 -22.89 -7.59
N ASN A 30 -13.43 -24.07 -7.89
CA ASN A 30 -14.22 -25.30 -7.98
C ASN A 30 -14.87 -25.67 -6.63
N LEU A 31 -14.12 -25.52 -5.54
CA LEU A 31 -14.65 -25.78 -4.20
C LEU A 31 -15.72 -24.77 -3.82
N LEU A 32 -15.53 -23.49 -4.17
CA LEU A 32 -16.52 -22.45 -3.95
C LEU A 32 -17.80 -22.75 -4.74
N GLN A 33 -17.72 -23.16 -6.01
CA GLN A 33 -18.88 -23.55 -6.80
C GLN A 33 -19.63 -24.74 -6.18
N ALA A 34 -18.91 -25.71 -5.63
CA ALA A 34 -19.52 -26.86 -4.96
C ALA A 34 -20.26 -26.48 -3.66
N VAL A 35 -19.78 -25.45 -2.96
CA VAL A 35 -20.31 -24.99 -1.67
C VAL A 35 -21.32 -23.83 -1.83
N ALA A 36 -21.29 -23.12 -2.96
CA ALA A 36 -22.16 -21.98 -3.26
C ALA A 36 -23.60 -22.42 -3.55
N LYS A 37 -24.34 -22.71 -2.49
CA LYS A 37 -25.79 -22.90 -2.53
C LYS A 37 -26.50 -21.58 -2.19
N PRO A 38 -27.70 -21.31 -2.75
CA PRO A 38 -28.43 -20.05 -2.54
C PRO A 38 -28.79 -19.75 -1.08
N THR A 39 -28.65 -20.71 -0.17
CA THR A 39 -28.90 -20.55 1.27
C THR A 39 -27.68 -20.93 2.09
N LEU A 40 -26.57 -20.19 1.97
CA LEU A 40 -25.41 -20.33 2.85
C LEU A 40 -25.75 -19.80 4.25
N HIS A 41 -25.80 -20.69 5.24
CA HIS A 41 -25.98 -20.33 6.65
C HIS A 41 -24.95 -21.06 7.52
N GLY A 42 -24.41 -20.34 8.52
CA GLY A 42 -23.51 -20.93 9.51
C GLY A 42 -22.08 -21.20 8.98
N PRO A 43 -21.43 -22.31 9.38
CA PRO A 43 -20.01 -22.57 9.11
C PRO A 43 -19.63 -22.60 7.62
N THR A 44 -20.59 -22.94 6.75
CA THR A 44 -20.40 -22.98 5.29
C THR A 44 -20.26 -21.59 4.68
N ALA A 45 -20.88 -20.57 5.29
CA ALA A 45 -20.73 -19.17 4.85
C ALA A 45 -19.31 -18.66 5.11
N PHE A 46 -18.74 -18.97 6.28
CA PHE A 46 -17.35 -18.61 6.60
C PHE A 46 -16.37 -19.30 5.64
N LEU A 47 -16.57 -20.59 5.35
CA LEU A 47 -15.75 -21.32 4.39
C LEU A 47 -15.83 -20.71 2.99
N ALA A 48 -17.03 -20.32 2.53
CA ALA A 48 -17.21 -19.67 1.23
C ALA A 48 -16.48 -18.32 1.16
N ILE A 49 -16.51 -17.51 2.23
CA ILE A 49 -15.76 -16.25 2.31
C ILE A 49 -14.26 -16.51 2.28
N ALA A 50 -13.76 -17.48 3.05
CA ALA A 50 -12.35 -17.84 3.07
C ALA A 50 -11.86 -18.33 1.68
N LEU A 51 -12.68 -19.12 0.99
CA LEU A 51 -12.40 -19.59 -0.36
C LEU A 51 -12.43 -18.45 -1.37
N ALA A 52 -13.40 -17.54 -1.27
CA ALA A 52 -13.48 -16.36 -2.13
C ALA A 52 -12.27 -15.42 -1.94
N ALA A 53 -11.86 -15.18 -0.69
CA ALA A 53 -10.66 -14.41 -0.38
C ALA A 53 -9.40 -15.09 -0.93
N THR A 54 -9.26 -16.39 -0.72
CA THR A 54 -8.11 -17.18 -1.23
C THR A 54 -8.07 -17.14 -2.75
N LEU A 55 -9.21 -17.36 -3.42
CA LEU A 55 -9.36 -17.24 -4.87
C LEU A 55 -8.91 -15.86 -5.35
N PHE A 56 -9.40 -14.79 -4.72
CA PHE A 56 -9.06 -13.42 -5.10
C PHE A 56 -7.56 -13.13 -4.93
N LEU A 57 -6.97 -13.51 -3.78
CA LEU A 57 -5.55 -13.29 -3.51
C LEU A 57 -4.68 -14.09 -4.47
N CYS A 58 -4.95 -15.38 -4.65
CA CYS A 58 -4.17 -16.26 -5.52
C CYS A 58 -4.33 -15.89 -7.01
N ALA A 59 -5.53 -15.54 -7.46
CA ALA A 59 -5.75 -15.10 -8.84
C ALA A 59 -5.05 -13.76 -9.11
N SER A 60 -5.17 -12.79 -8.20
CA SER A 60 -4.57 -11.45 -8.39
C SER A 60 -3.04 -11.50 -8.30
N SER A 61 -2.50 -12.12 -7.25
CA SER A 61 -1.05 -12.27 -7.09
C SER A 61 -0.46 -13.17 -8.17
N GLY A 62 -1.13 -14.28 -8.51
CA GLY A 62 -0.73 -15.19 -9.57
C GLY A 62 -0.68 -14.49 -10.94
N ALA A 63 -1.72 -13.74 -11.29
CA ALA A 63 -1.74 -12.93 -12.51
C ALA A 63 -0.58 -11.93 -12.52
N ALA A 64 -0.38 -11.17 -11.45
CA ALA A 64 0.73 -10.21 -11.34
C ALA A 64 2.10 -10.89 -11.48
N LEU A 65 2.32 -12.05 -10.85
CA LEU A 65 3.56 -12.80 -10.93
C LEU A 65 3.82 -13.37 -12.33
N ILE A 66 2.78 -13.81 -13.03
CA ILE A 66 2.88 -14.30 -14.41
C ILE A 66 3.15 -13.14 -15.39
N THR A 67 2.47 -11.99 -15.22
CA THR A 67 2.56 -10.86 -16.15
C THR A 67 3.80 -10.01 -15.93
N LEU A 68 4.12 -9.68 -14.68
CA LEU A 68 5.28 -8.83 -14.35
C LEU A 68 6.55 -9.66 -14.17
N GLY A 69 6.47 -10.87 -13.63
CA GLY A 69 7.64 -11.71 -13.36
C GLY A 69 8.73 -10.91 -12.63
N ASN A 70 9.94 -10.95 -13.17
CA ASN A 70 11.08 -10.23 -12.60
C ASN A 70 10.99 -8.69 -12.69
N HIS A 71 10.11 -8.13 -13.53
CA HIS A 71 9.87 -6.68 -13.59
C HIS A 71 9.19 -6.14 -12.34
N LEU A 72 8.62 -7.01 -11.49
CA LEU A 72 8.10 -6.60 -10.18
C LEU A 72 9.22 -6.12 -9.24
N LEU A 73 10.45 -6.58 -9.49
CA LEU A 73 11.65 -6.21 -8.75
C LEU A 73 12.49 -5.17 -9.50
N ASP A 74 12.02 -4.69 -10.65
CA ASP A 74 12.72 -3.64 -11.37
C ASP A 74 12.73 -2.37 -10.54
N ARG A 75 13.87 -1.69 -10.60
CA ARG A 75 14.10 -0.46 -9.84
C ARG A 75 13.24 0.64 -10.43
N ILE A 76 12.10 0.91 -9.80
CA ILE A 76 11.24 2.02 -10.20
C ILE A 76 11.88 3.36 -9.82
N THR A 77 11.93 4.28 -10.78
CA THR A 77 12.33 5.67 -10.53
C THR A 77 11.19 6.38 -9.81
N VAL A 78 11.32 6.54 -8.49
CA VAL A 78 10.36 7.29 -7.69
C VAL A 78 10.54 8.78 -7.97
N SER A 79 9.45 9.48 -8.32
CA SER A 79 9.48 10.95 -8.53
C SER A 79 10.00 11.66 -7.27
N GLY A 80 10.68 12.80 -7.44
CA GLY A 80 11.32 13.52 -6.33
C GLY A 80 10.38 13.85 -5.16
N ARG A 81 9.07 13.96 -5.39
CA ARG A 81 8.06 14.19 -4.35
C ARG A 81 7.91 13.04 -3.35
N TRP A 82 8.18 11.81 -3.78
CA TRP A 82 7.99 10.58 -3.00
C TRP A 82 9.31 9.92 -2.61
N GLN A 83 10.45 10.45 -3.05
CA GLN A 83 11.73 10.01 -2.55
C GLN A 83 11.80 10.36 -1.06
N ARG A 84 12.12 9.36 -0.22
CA ARG A 84 12.49 9.63 1.16
C ARG A 84 13.68 10.57 1.12
N LEU A 85 13.45 11.83 1.43
CA LEU A 85 14.51 12.77 1.69
C LEU A 85 15.38 12.17 2.80
N PRO A 86 16.72 12.32 2.74
CA PRO A 86 17.56 12.10 3.89
C PRO A 86 16.89 12.78 5.08
N ARG A 87 16.87 12.12 6.24
CA ARG A 87 16.34 12.70 7.48
C ARG A 87 17.21 13.92 7.79
N VAL A 88 16.85 15.08 7.24
CA VAL A 88 17.46 16.35 7.57
C VAL A 88 17.17 16.52 9.06
N PRO A 89 18.20 16.65 9.92
CA PRO A 89 17.97 17.07 11.29
C PRO A 89 17.04 18.27 11.22
N ILE A 90 15.85 18.16 11.81
CA ILE A 90 14.92 19.27 11.87
C ILE A 90 15.62 20.27 12.79
N GLU A 91 16.43 21.14 12.21
CA GLU A 91 16.99 22.26 12.93
C GLU A 91 15.77 23.04 13.41
N PRO A 92 15.64 23.25 14.74
CA PRO A 92 14.49 23.97 15.26
C PRO A 92 14.49 25.33 14.59
N VAL A 93 13.54 25.52 13.66
CA VAL A 93 13.30 26.82 13.03
C VAL A 93 13.14 27.78 14.20
N PRO A 94 13.97 28.82 14.31
CA PRO A 94 13.77 29.84 15.31
C PRO A 94 12.36 30.35 15.09
N LEU A 95 11.44 30.00 16.00
CA LEU A 95 10.13 30.60 16.03
C LEU A 95 10.38 32.10 15.99
N PRO A 96 9.73 32.86 15.08
CA PRO A 96 9.81 34.30 15.13
C PRO A 96 9.52 34.67 16.58
N THR A 97 10.54 35.17 17.28
CA THR A 97 10.41 35.63 18.65
C THR A 97 9.23 36.57 18.62
N ALA A 98 8.14 36.18 19.29
CA ALA A 98 6.86 36.85 19.17
C ALA A 98 7.12 38.35 19.28
N GLN A 99 6.98 39.06 18.15
CA GLN A 99 7.22 40.51 18.14
C GLN A 99 6.30 41.07 19.22
N PRO A 100 6.82 41.88 20.16
CA PRO A 100 5.98 42.46 21.19
C PRO A 100 4.87 43.22 20.48
N ARG A 101 3.64 42.70 20.66
CA ARG A 101 2.42 43.18 20.02
C ARG A 101 2.39 44.70 20.21
N PRO A 102 2.39 45.53 19.14
CA PRO A 102 2.48 46.97 19.29
C PRO A 102 1.31 47.44 20.16
N GLN A 103 1.59 48.27 21.17
CA GLN A 103 0.61 48.80 22.12
C GLN A 103 -0.32 49.86 21.47
N GLN A 104 -0.85 49.58 20.28
CA GLN A 104 -1.75 50.48 19.55
C GLN A 104 -3.10 50.69 20.26
N HIS A 105 -3.47 49.85 21.23
CA HIS A 105 -4.75 49.96 21.93
C HIS A 105 -4.79 50.97 23.09
N ARG A 106 -3.66 51.57 23.52
CA ARG A 106 -3.68 52.53 24.65
C ARG A 106 -4.01 53.97 24.27
N HIS A 107 -3.96 54.34 22.99
CA HIS A 107 -4.25 55.71 22.56
C HIS A 107 -5.72 55.95 22.24
N LEU A 108 -6.46 54.92 21.82
CA LEU A 108 -7.89 55.05 21.48
C LEU A 108 -8.79 55.23 22.72
N ALA A 109 -8.39 54.70 23.88
CA ALA A 109 -9.15 54.87 25.12
C ALA A 109 -9.11 56.30 25.71
N ARG A 110 -8.13 57.13 25.31
CA ARG A 110 -8.04 58.54 25.77
C ARG A 110 -8.78 59.52 24.86
N ALA A 111 -9.13 59.12 23.65
CA ALA A 111 -9.81 59.99 22.68
C ALA A 111 -11.33 60.02 22.84
N LEU A 112 -11.92 59.07 23.58
CA LEU A 112 -13.37 58.95 23.77
C LEU A 112 -13.90 59.57 25.08
N HIS A 113 -13.04 60.28 25.82
CA HIS A 113 -13.39 60.94 27.09
C HIS A 113 -13.17 62.47 27.08
N ARG A 114 -13.16 63.11 25.91
CA ARG A 114 -13.29 64.58 25.77
C ARG A 114 -14.57 64.90 25.03
#